data_AF-A0A544TDJ0-F1
#
_entry.id   AF-A0A544TDJ0-F1
#
_cell.length_a   1.000
_cell.length_b   1.000
_cell.length_c   1.000
_cell.angle_alpha   90.00
_cell.angle_beta   90.00
_cell.angle_gamma   90.00
#
_symmetry.space_group_name_H-M   'P 1'
#
loop_
_entity.id
_entity.type
_entity.pdbx_description
1 polymer ?
#
loop_
_entity_poly.entity_id
_entity_poly.type
_entity_poly.pdbx_seq_one_letter_code
_entity_poly.pdbx_strand_id
1 'polypeptide(L)'
;MEVIIERACGMDVHKDSITACIITPKGKEIQTFSTKTVFLLQLIDWIKEHGCTHVAMESTGVFWKPIVNLLEAENIEFLVVNAQHMKAVPGRK
;
A
#
# COMPACT_ATOMS: atom_id res chain seq x y z
N MET A 1 5.91 -21.13 -6.53
CA MET A 1 5.20 -19.83 -6.56
C MET A 1 6.10 -18.89 -7.33
N GLU A 2 5.67 -18.44 -8.48
CA GLU A 2 6.42 -17.51 -9.34
C GLU A 2 6.16 -16.09 -8.83
N VAL A 3 7.23 -15.33 -8.56
CA VAL A 3 7.12 -13.94 -8.11
C VAL A 3 6.93 -13.08 -9.36
N ILE A 4 5.70 -12.60 -9.57
CA ILE A 4 5.35 -11.78 -10.73
C ILE A 4 5.71 -10.30 -10.48
N ILE A 5 5.73 -9.87 -9.21
CA ILE A 5 6.07 -8.51 -8.79
C ILE A 5 7.17 -8.58 -7.73
N GLU A 6 8.39 -8.15 -8.08
CA GLU A 6 9.56 -8.21 -7.20
C GLU A 6 9.57 -7.11 -6.12
N ARG A 7 8.88 -5.99 -6.38
CA ARG A 7 8.87 -4.80 -5.51
C ARG A 7 7.44 -4.29 -5.38
N ALA A 8 6.86 -4.50 -4.20
CA ALA A 8 5.47 -4.13 -3.93
C ALA A 8 5.31 -3.53 -2.53
N CYS A 9 4.32 -2.66 -2.39
CA CYS A 9 3.89 -2.14 -1.10
C CYS A 9 2.48 -2.65 -0.77
N GLY A 10 2.30 -3.25 0.40
CA GLY A 10 0.99 -3.52 0.98
C GLY A 10 0.70 -2.48 2.06
N MET A 11 -0.52 -1.94 2.14
CA MET A 11 -0.89 -1.02 3.22
C MET A 11 -2.27 -1.30 3.81
N ASP A 12 -2.36 -1.07 5.10
CA ASP A 12 -3.58 -1.13 5.89
C ASP A 12 -3.97 0.30 6.31
N VAL A 13 -5.06 0.80 5.72
CA VAL A 13 -5.46 2.20 5.74
C VAL A 13 -6.62 2.40 6.71
N HIS A 14 -6.32 3.04 7.83
CA HIS A 14 -7.27 3.47 8.84
C HIS A 14 -7.53 4.99 8.74
N LYS A 15 -8.46 5.50 9.56
CA LYS A 15 -8.85 6.91 9.55
C LYS A 15 -7.69 7.88 9.79
N ASP A 16 -6.84 7.59 10.78
CA ASP A 16 -5.78 8.51 11.24
C ASP A 16 -4.35 7.96 11.03
N SER A 17 -4.24 6.69 10.63
CA SER A 17 -2.97 5.97 10.45
C SER A 17 -2.98 5.05 9.24
N ILE A 18 -1.82 4.89 8.62
CA ILE A 18 -1.56 3.97 7.51
C ILE A 18 -0.36 3.13 7.89
N THR A 19 -0.53 1.81 7.97
CA THR A 19 0.61 0.89 8.15
C THR A 19 0.97 0.33 6.80
N ALA A 20 2.16 0.68 6.30
CA ALA A 20 2.65 0.27 5.00
C ALA A 20 3.81 -0.72 5.15
N CYS A 21 3.88 -1.70 4.25
CA CYS A 21 4.83 -2.78 4.24
C CYS A 21 5.39 -2.92 2.82
N ILE A 22 6.67 -2.64 2.66
CA ILE A 22 7.39 -2.83 1.40
C ILE A 22 8.07 -4.19 1.41
N ILE A 23 7.94 -4.92 0.31
CA ILE A 23 8.67 -6.15 0.05
C ILE A 23 9.53 -5.92 -1.19
N THR A 24 10.82 -6.19 -1.07
CA THR A 24 11.81 -6.15 -2.15
C THR A 24 12.67 -7.41 -2.13
N PRO A 25 13.52 -7.66 -3.13
CA PRO A 25 14.48 -8.77 -3.09
C PRO A 25 15.49 -8.68 -1.93
N LYS A 26 15.68 -7.48 -1.36
CA LYS A 26 16.58 -7.25 -0.21
C LYS A 26 15.94 -7.55 1.14
N GLY A 27 14.62 -7.72 1.18
CA GLY A 27 13.87 -7.98 2.40
C GLY A 27 12.60 -7.14 2.49
N LYS A 28 12.10 -7.04 3.72
CA LYS A 28 10.82 -6.41 4.05
C LYS A 28 11.04 -5.26 5.03
N GLU A 29 10.37 -4.15 4.79
CA GLU A 29 10.32 -3.00 5.69
C GLU A 29 8.87 -2.64 6.02
N ILE A 30 8.60 -2.25 7.27
CA ILE A 30 7.27 -1.81 7.71
C ILE A 30 7.42 -0.43 8.35
N GLN A 31 6.53 0.49 7.96
CA GLN A 31 6.46 1.81 8.54
C GLN A 31 5.01 2.26 8.70
N THR A 32 4.75 3.08 9.72
CA THR A 32 3.42 3.66 9.96
C THR A 32 3.47 5.16 9.74
N PHE A 33 2.50 5.65 8.96
CA PHE A 33 2.33 7.05 8.61
C PHE A 33 0.98 7.57 9.14
N SER A 34 0.87 8.88 9.31
CA SER A 34 -0.44 9.52 9.56
C SER A 34 -1.14 9.84 8.25
N THR A 35 -2.46 10.06 8.29
CA THR A 35 -3.27 10.45 7.12
C THR A 35 -3.21 11.94 6.77
N LYS A 36 -2.41 12.74 7.49
CA LYS A 36 -2.20 14.16 7.14
C LYS A 36 -1.33 14.26 5.88
N THR A 37 -1.60 15.26 5.05
CA THR A 37 -0.98 15.45 3.73
C THR A 37 0.54 15.32 3.72
N VAL A 38 1.25 15.91 4.69
CA VAL A 38 2.72 15.85 4.76
C VAL A 38 3.21 14.40 4.88
N PHE A 39 2.54 13.57 5.69
CA PHE A 39 2.89 12.17 5.87
C PHE A 39 2.46 11.30 4.68
N LEU A 40 1.41 11.69 3.95
CA LEU A 40 1.05 11.03 2.70
C LEU A 40 2.11 11.27 1.62
N LEU A 41 2.66 12.48 1.52
CA LEU A 41 3.78 12.75 0.61
C LEU A 41 5.02 11.93 0.98
N GLN A 42 5.36 11.87 2.28
CA GLN A 42 6.45 11.03 2.77
C GLN A 42 6.25 9.54 2.49
N LEU A 43 5.01 9.05 2.59
CA LEU A 43 4.66 7.67 2.22
C LEU A 43 4.97 7.41 0.74
N ILE A 44 4.62 8.35 -0.14
CA ILE A 44 4.84 8.21 -1.58
C ILE A 44 6.33 8.28 -1.92
N ASP A 45 7.06 9.20 -1.31
CA ASP A 45 8.52 9.29 -1.45
C ASP A 45 9.18 7.98 -1.01
N TRP A 46 8.78 7.42 0.14
CA TRP A 46 9.30 6.15 0.65
C TRP A 46 9.01 4.97 -0.28
N ILE A 47 7.81 4.91 -0.89
CA ILE A 47 7.45 3.90 -1.90
C ILE A 47 8.37 4.02 -3.13
N LYS A 48 8.63 5.25 -3.59
CA LYS A 48 9.48 5.53 -4.77
C LYS A 48 10.95 5.22 -4.50
N GLU A 49 11.47 5.56 -3.33
CA GLU A 49 12.85 5.26 -2.92
C GLU A 49 13.15 3.76 -2.95
N HIS A 50 12.15 2.94 -2.65
CA HIS A 50 12.25 1.48 -2.71
C HIS A 50 12.05 0.89 -4.11
N GLY A 51 11.64 1.72 -5.07
CA GLY A 51 11.33 1.32 -6.44
C GLY A 51 10.07 0.45 -6.55
N CYS A 52 9.13 0.59 -5.61
CA CYS A 52 7.88 -0.16 -5.64
C CYS A 52 7.02 0.31 -6.82
N THR A 53 6.63 -0.64 -7.68
CA THR A 53 5.80 -0.35 -8.86
C THR A 53 4.33 -0.63 -8.62
N HIS A 54 4.01 -1.47 -7.63
CA HIS A 54 2.65 -1.88 -7.31
C HIS A 54 2.32 -1.65 -5.84
N VAL A 55 1.12 -1.14 -5.57
CA VAL A 55 0.61 -0.89 -4.23
C VAL A 55 -0.73 -1.58 -4.01
N ALA A 56 -0.84 -2.45 -3.01
CA ALA A 56 -2.10 -3.03 -2.59
C ALA A 56 -2.57 -2.37 -1.27
N MET A 57 -3.82 -1.94 -1.21
CA MET A 57 -4.37 -1.24 -0.05
C MET A 57 -5.61 -1.94 0.47
N GLU A 58 -5.64 -2.24 1.77
CA GLU A 58 -6.83 -2.61 2.50
C GLU A 58 -7.40 -1.37 3.20
N SER A 59 -8.68 -1.05 2.97
CA SER A 59 -9.31 0.09 3.64
C SER A 59 -10.77 -0.19 4.00
N THR A 60 -11.14 0.18 5.23
CA THR A 60 -12.52 0.13 5.75
C THR A 60 -13.20 1.49 5.59
N GLY A 61 -13.20 2.07 4.39
CA GLY A 61 -13.84 3.36 4.12
C GLY A 61 -13.33 4.07 2.87
N VAL A 62 -13.47 5.40 2.84
CA VAL A 62 -13.04 6.26 1.72
C VAL A 62 -11.62 6.84 1.92
N PHE A 63 -10.89 6.41 2.95
CA PHE A 63 -9.59 6.96 3.34
C PHE A 63 -8.47 6.66 2.34
N TRP A 64 -8.68 5.71 1.42
CA TRP A 64 -7.75 5.40 0.33
C TRP A 64 -7.74 6.46 -0.78
N LYS A 65 -8.80 7.25 -0.96
CA LYS A 65 -8.92 8.23 -2.05
C LYS A 65 -7.75 9.20 -2.16
N PRO A 66 -7.32 9.89 -1.08
CA PRO A 66 -6.17 10.79 -1.17
C PRO A 66 -4.86 10.06 -1.51
N ILE A 67 -4.73 8.78 -1.13
CA ILE A 67 -3.54 7.98 -1.44
C ILE A 67 -3.53 7.62 -2.92
N VAL A 68 -4.65 7.15 -3.46
CA VAL A 68 -4.80 6.81 -4.89
C VAL A 68 -4.48 8.00 -5.78
N ASN A 69 -4.99 9.20 -5.47
CA ASN A 69 -4.70 10.40 -6.26
C ASN A 69 -3.19 10.68 -6.37
N LEU A 70 -2.43 10.43 -5.30
CA LEU A 70 -0.98 10.62 -5.29
C LEU A 70 -0.26 9.50 -6.05
N LEU A 71 -0.72 8.25 -5.93
CA LEU A 71 -0.16 7.12 -6.67
C LEU A 71 -0.39 7.27 -8.18
N GLU A 72 -1.58 7.72 -8.59
CA GLU A 72 -1.90 8.04 -9.99
C GLU A 72 -1.01 9.16 -10.53
N ALA A 73 -0.79 10.23 -9.76
CA ALA A 73 0.09 11.33 -10.15
C ALA A 73 1.55 10.88 -10.38
N GLU A 74 1.99 9.83 -9.70
CA GLU A 74 3.34 9.27 -9.78
C GLU A 74 3.42 8.04 -10.72
N ASN A 75 2.33 7.70 -11.43
CA ASN A 75 2.22 6.51 -12.30
C ASN A 75 2.56 5.19 -11.59
N ILE A 76 2.14 5.03 -10.35
CA ILE A 76 2.29 3.80 -9.57
C ILE A 76 1.01 2.98 -9.68
N GLU A 77 1.13 1.72 -10.09
CA GLU A 77 -0.01 0.80 -10.20
C GLU A 77 -0.57 0.48 -8.82
N PHE A 78 -1.89 0.45 -8.66
CA PHE A 78 -2.51 0.21 -7.36
C PHE A 78 -3.75 -0.67 -7.41
N LEU A 79 -4.00 -1.37 -6.29
CA LEU A 79 -5.18 -2.18 -6.06
C LEU A 79 -5.81 -1.79 -4.73
N VAL A 80 -7.07 -1.36 -4.75
CA VAL A 80 -7.86 -1.14 -3.54
C VAL A 80 -8.70 -2.39 -3.28
N VAL A 81 -8.42 -3.06 -2.16
CA VAL A 81 -9.10 -4.28 -1.73
C VAL A 81 -10.02 -3.93 -0.56
N ASN A 82 -11.29 -4.34 -0.67
CA ASN A 82 -12.21 -4.20 0.44
C ASN A 82 -11.87 -5.26 1.51
N ALA A 83 -11.57 -4.81 2.74
CA ALA A 83 -11.30 -5.65 3.90
C ALA A 83 -12.36 -6.76 4.12
N GLN A 84 -13.63 -6.47 3.80
CA GLN A 84 -14.72 -7.44 3.91
C GLN A 84 -14.60 -8.61 2.91
N HIS A 85 -14.00 -8.38 1.74
CA HIS A 85 -13.79 -9.43 0.73
C HIS A 85 -12.52 -10.26 0.97
N MET A 86 -11.52 -9.76 1.71
CA MET A 86 -10.29 -10.52 1.97
C MET A 86 -10.53 -11.76 2.85
N LYS A 87 -11.61 -11.77 3.66
CA LYS A 87 -12.04 -12.95 4.44
C LYS A 87 -12.58 -14.11 3.60
N ALA A 88 -12.85 -13.90 2.30
CA ALA A 88 -13.45 -14.90 1.42
C ALA A 88 -12.46 -15.53 0.42
N VAL A 89 -11.16 -15.22 0.50
CA VAL A 89 -10.15 -15.82 -0.40
C VAL A 89 -9.82 -17.24 0.08
N PRO A 90 -10.13 -18.30 -0.70
CA PRO A 90 -9.80 -19.67 -0.32
C PRO A 90 -8.27 -19.83 -0.41
N GLY A 91 -7.61 -20.16 0.71
CA GLY A 91 -6.17 -20.44 0.70
C GLY A 91 -5.36 -20.06 1.94
N ARG A 92 -5.99 -19.55 3.02
CA ARG A 92 -5.32 -19.39 4.32
C ARG A 92 -5.94 -20.31 5.37
N LYS A 93 -5.38 -21.51 5.50
CA LYS A 93 -5.22 -22.27 6.74
C LYS A 93 -3.73 -22.59 6.90
#